data_AF-A6EDH0-F1
#
_entry.id   AF-A6EDH0-F1
#
_cell.length_a   1.000
_cell.length_b   1.000
_cell.length_c   1.000
_cell.angle_alpha   90.00
_cell.angle_beta   90.00
_cell.angle_gamma   90.00
#
_symmetry.space_group_name_H-M   'P 1'
#
loop_
_entity.id
_entity.type
_entity.pdbx_description
1 polymer ?
#
loop_
_entity_poly.entity_id
_entity_poly.type
_entity_poly.pdbx_seq_one_letter_code
_entity_poly.pdbx_strand_id
1 'polypeptide(L)'
;MEKPRKYKIEEEMNKLTLKSYKAASKIIPKYLDIAFNTFHNYRKLPLNGKADIPYATVRMLEGLFGMESGGLANYPIPLKSLETLIEEEKNSNKNQMQKQGL
;
A
#
# COMPACT_ATOMS: atom_id res chain seq x y z
N MET A 1 21.91 0.49 -7.63
CA MET A 1 20.63 1.16 -7.30
C MET A 1 19.80 0.20 -6.48
N GLU A 2 19.24 0.67 -5.36
CA GLU A 2 18.37 -0.17 -4.53
C GLU A 2 17.07 -0.49 -5.29
N LYS A 3 16.58 -1.73 -5.18
CA LYS A 3 15.34 -2.13 -5.87
C LYS A 3 14.14 -1.44 -5.22
N PRO A 4 13.16 -0.95 -6.00
CA PRO A 4 11.97 -0.32 -5.45
C PRO A 4 11.18 -1.31 -4.60
N ARG A 5 10.78 -0.86 -3.41
CA ARG A 5 10.00 -1.64 -2.45
C ARG A 5 8.51 -1.35 -2.63
N LYS A 6 7.67 -2.34 -2.37
CA LYS A 6 6.21 -2.22 -2.46
C LYS A 6 5.64 -1.29 -1.37
N TYR A 7 6.27 -1.24 -0.20
CA TYR A 7 5.84 -0.46 0.95
C TYR A 7 6.98 0.34 1.58
N LYS A 8 6.64 1.48 2.18
CA LYS A 8 7.55 2.45 2.83
C LYS A 8 8.03 2.04 4.22
N ILE A 9 7.83 0.78 4.64
CA ILE A 9 8.07 0.37 6.05
C ILE A 9 9.53 0.61 6.46
N GLU A 10 10.51 0.22 5.65
CA GLU A 10 11.93 0.45 5.99
C GLU A 10 12.31 1.93 5.91
N GLU A 11 11.66 2.70 5.04
CA GLU A 11 11.86 4.16 4.95
C GLU A 11 11.38 4.84 6.23
N GLU A 12 10.21 4.47 6.75
CA GLU A 12 9.71 4.96 8.03
C GLU A 12 10.59 4.51 9.21
N MET A 13 11.05 3.26 9.19
CA MET A 13 11.98 2.76 10.21
C MET A 13 13.29 3.56 10.22
N ASN A 14 13.81 3.94 9.05
CA ASN A 14 15.06 4.70 8.92
C ASN A 14 14.98 6.15 9.42
N LYS A 15 13.77 6.69 9.64
CA LYS A 15 13.58 8.00 10.30
C LYS A 15 13.84 7.93 11.81
N LEU A 16 13.88 6.73 12.38
CA LEU A 16 14.09 6.52 13.81
C LEU A 16 15.58 6.59 14.18
N THR A 17 15.86 7.00 15.42
CA THR A 17 17.20 6.83 16.00
C THR A 17 17.57 5.34 16.10
N LEU A 18 18.86 5.01 16.16
CA LEU A 18 19.32 3.62 16.30
C LEU A 18 18.68 2.88 17.50
N LYS A 19 18.48 3.58 18.62
CA LYS A 19 17.83 3.03 19.82
C LYS A 19 16.36 2.72 19.53
N SER A 20 15.64 3.68 18.94
CA SER A 20 14.22 3.53 18.58
C SER A 20 14.01 2.49 17.49
N TYR A 21 14.88 2.42 16.48
CA TYR A 21 14.84 1.39 15.43
C TYR A 21 14.94 -0.02 16.01
N LYS A 22 15.90 -0.24 16.92
CA LYS A 22 16.09 -1.54 17.60
C LYS A 22 14.88 -1.91 18.45
N ALA A 23 14.27 -0.93 19.12
CA ALA A 23 13.05 -1.14 19.91
C ALA A 23 11.86 -1.47 19.00
N ALA A 24 11.60 -0.64 17.98
CA ALA A 24 10.52 -0.81 17.01
C ALA A 24 10.59 -2.16 16.29
N SER A 25 11.80 -2.59 15.90
CA SER A 25 12.03 -3.90 15.28
C SER A 25 11.59 -5.09 16.15
N LYS A 26 11.50 -4.90 17.48
CA LYS A 26 11.02 -5.93 18.43
C LYS A 26 9.55 -5.74 18.80
N ILE A 27 9.09 -4.50 18.89
CA ILE A 27 7.74 -4.14 19.34
C ILE A 27 6.72 -4.40 18.23
N ILE A 28 7.00 -3.95 17.01
CA ILE A 28 6.06 -4.02 15.89
C ILE A 28 5.64 -5.47 15.58
N PRO A 29 6.56 -6.46 15.44
CA PRO A 29 6.15 -7.84 15.18
C PRO A 29 5.26 -8.41 16.28
N LYS A 30 5.54 -8.09 17.56
CA LYS A 30 4.73 -8.53 18.70
C LYS A 30 3.34 -7.90 18.70
N TYR A 31 3.26 -6.60 18.41
CA TYR A 31 1.99 -5.88 18.34
C TYR A 31 1.09 -6.39 17.21
N LEU A 32 1.69 -6.75 16.07
CA LEU A 32 0.98 -7.29 14.91
C LEU A 32 0.71 -8.81 15.00
N ASP A 33 1.15 -9.47 16.08
CA ASP A 33 1.11 -10.93 16.25
C ASP A 33 1.72 -11.71 15.06
N ILE A 34 2.92 -11.29 14.64
CA ILE A 34 3.68 -11.94 13.56
C ILE A 34 5.11 -12.27 13.98
N ALA A 35 5.70 -13.26 13.31
CA ALA A 35 7.10 -13.57 13.48
C ALA A 35 8.01 -12.40 13.07
N PHE A 36 9.15 -12.26 13.76
CA PHE A 36 10.16 -11.26 13.43
C PHE A 36 10.61 -11.33 11.96
N ASN A 37 10.77 -12.55 11.43
CA ASN A 37 11.15 -12.78 10.04
C ASN A 37 10.07 -12.31 9.05
N THR A 38 8.79 -12.45 9.41
CA THR A 38 7.68 -11.94 8.60
C THR A 38 7.76 -10.42 8.49
N PHE A 39 7.96 -9.73 9.62
CA PHE A 39 8.17 -8.27 9.61
C PHE A 39 9.43 -7.86 8.83
N HIS A 40 10.51 -8.63 8.95
CA HIS A 40 11.72 -8.41 8.16
C HIS A 40 11.46 -8.52 6.64
N ASN A 41 10.66 -9.50 6.22
CA ASN A 41 10.30 -9.69 4.82
C ASN A 41 9.40 -8.56 4.31
N TYR A 42 8.42 -8.13 5.11
CA TYR A 42 7.53 -7.01 4.77
C TYR A 42 8.31 -5.73 4.41
N ARG A 43 9.36 -5.43 5.16
CA ARG A 43 10.26 -4.27 4.92
C ARG A 43 11.03 -4.33 3.60
N LYS A 44 11.11 -5.50 2.99
CA LYS A 44 11.93 -5.77 1.79
C LYS A 44 11.09 -6.22 0.59
N LEU A 45 9.76 -6.21 0.69
CA LEU A 45 8.89 -6.67 -0.38
C LEU A 45 9.17 -5.88 -1.67
N PRO A 46 9.52 -6.55 -2.78
CA PRO A 46 9.78 -5.86 -4.05
C PRO A 46 8.47 -5.36 -4.66
N LEU A 47 8.51 -4.19 -5.30
CA LEU A 47 7.34 -3.55 -5.91
C LEU A 47 6.59 -4.48 -6.88
N ASN A 48 7.33 -5.17 -7.76
CA ASN A 48 6.78 -6.09 -8.76
C ASN A 48 6.66 -7.55 -8.26
N GLY A 49 6.74 -7.76 -6.94
CA GLY A 49 6.63 -9.09 -6.33
C GLY A 49 5.19 -9.58 -6.23
N LYS A 50 5.01 -10.91 -6.34
CA LYS A 50 3.70 -11.58 -6.12
C LYS A 50 3.27 -11.57 -4.65
N ALA A 51 4.22 -11.57 -3.73
CA ALA A 51 3.95 -11.55 -2.31
C ALA A 51 3.36 -10.21 -1.88
N ASP A 52 2.50 -10.24 -0.87
CA ASP A 52 1.86 -9.06 -0.33
C ASP A 52 1.67 -9.11 1.18
N ILE A 53 1.34 -7.95 1.76
CA ILE A 53 0.99 -7.83 3.18
C ILE A 53 -0.55 -7.85 3.29
N PRO A 54 -1.12 -8.63 4.22
CA PRO A 54 -2.55 -8.58 4.48
C PRO A 54 -3.04 -7.15 4.77
N TYR A 55 -4.17 -6.76 4.20
CA TYR A 55 -4.70 -5.39 4.30
C TYR A 55 -4.80 -4.87 5.75
N ALA A 56 -5.33 -5.68 6.66
CA ALA A 56 -5.44 -5.30 8.07
C ALA A 56 -4.07 -4.95 8.67
N THR A 57 -3.02 -5.71 8.32
CA THR A 57 -1.66 -5.45 8.76
C THR A 57 -1.10 -4.16 8.15
N VAL A 58 -1.40 -3.86 6.88
CA VAL A 58 -1.05 -2.58 6.25
C VAL A 58 -1.70 -1.41 7.00
N ARG A 59 -3.00 -1.50 7.32
CA ARG A 59 -3.73 -0.46 8.07
C ARG A 59 -3.17 -0.25 9.48
N MET A 60 -2.81 -1.33 10.17
CA MET A 60 -2.16 -1.22 11.49
C MET A 60 -0.80 -0.54 11.39
N LEU A 61 0.01 -0.89 10.38
CA LEU A 61 1.31 -0.23 10.15
C LEU A 61 1.16 1.25 9.80
N GLU A 62 0.18 1.61 8.97
CA GLU A 62 -0.16 3.00 8.68
C GLU A 62 -0.50 3.77 9.96
N GLY A 63 -1.33 3.19 10.84
CA GLY A 63 -1.62 3.76 12.15
C GLY A 63 -0.38 3.92 13.04
N LEU A 64 0.50 2.91 13.09
CA LEU A 64 1.73 2.94 13.88
C LEU A 64 2.71 4.03 13.42
N PHE A 65 2.76 4.31 12.11
CA PHE A 65 3.61 5.34 11.53
C PHE A 65 2.91 6.71 11.38
N GLY A 66 1.64 6.83 11.78
CA GLY A 66 0.88 8.07 11.66
C GLY A 66 0.55 8.47 10.22
N MET A 67 0.37 7.50 9.33
CA MET A 67 0.05 7.69 7.92
C MET A 67 -1.45 7.58 7.66
N GLU A 68 -1.92 8.31 6.64
CA GLU A 68 -3.27 8.13 6.11
C GLU A 68 -3.43 6.77 5.40
N SER A 69 -4.69 6.37 5.18
CA SER A 69 -5.01 5.13 4.45
C SER A 69 -4.40 5.12 3.06
N GLY A 70 -3.63 4.08 2.74
CA GLY A 70 -2.91 3.95 1.47
C GLY A 70 -1.55 4.65 1.45
N GLY A 71 -1.20 5.42 2.50
CA GLY A 71 0.06 6.16 2.57
C GLY A 71 1.30 5.27 2.60
N LEU A 72 1.19 4.04 3.13
CA LEU A 72 2.32 3.11 3.25
C LEU A 72 2.72 2.50 1.90
N ALA A 73 1.83 2.48 0.91
CA ALA A 73 2.14 1.99 -0.43
C ALA A 73 3.15 2.91 -1.15
N ASN A 74 4.08 2.29 -1.88
CA ASN A 74 5.06 2.99 -2.72
C ASN A 74 4.62 3.11 -4.18
N TYR A 75 3.35 2.86 -4.45
CA TYR A 75 2.76 2.96 -5.78
C TYR A 75 1.42 3.70 -5.70
N PRO A 76 1.06 4.45 -6.75
CA PRO A 76 -0.24 5.07 -6.82
C PRO A 76 -1.31 3.99 -6.93
N ILE A 77 -2.35 4.11 -6.12
CA ILE A 77 -3.58 3.32 -6.26
C ILE A 77 -4.60 4.25 -6.91
N PRO A 78 -4.92 4.08 -8.20
CA PRO A 78 -5.94 4.90 -8.83
C PRO A 78 -7.30 4.58 -8.21
N LEU A 79 -7.91 5.58 -7.59
CA LEU A 79 -9.25 5.48 -7.02
C LEU A 79 -10.20 6.26 -7.90
N LYS A 80 -11.31 5.63 -8.27
CA LYS A 80 -12.47 6.29 -8.88
C LYS A 80 -13.68 6.00 -8.01
N SER A 81 -14.56 7.00 -7.87
CA SER A 81 -15.84 6.77 -7.21
C SER A 81 -16.75 5.93 -8.10
N LEU A 82 -17.71 5.24 -7.50
CA LEU A 82 -18.69 4.47 -8.27
C LEU A 82 -19.50 5.38 -9.19
N GLU A 83 -19.82 6.59 -8.73
CA GLU A 83 -20.54 7.61 -9.50
C GLU A 83 -19.74 8.00 -10.75
N THR A 84 -18.43 8.26 -10.62
CA THR A 84 -17.55 8.52 -11.78
C THR A 84 -17.57 7.36 -12.76
N LEU A 85 -17.47 6.12 -12.27
CA LEU A 85 -17.49 4.93 -13.11
C LEU A 85 -18.82 4.75 -13.85
N ILE A 86 -19.95 5.01 -13.18
CA ILE A 86 -21.29 4.96 -13.78
C ILE A 86 -21.45 6.02 -14.88
N GLU A 87 -20.93 7.23 -14.66
CA GLU A 87 -20.99 8.30 -15.64
C GLU A 87 -20.13 8.00 -16.88
N GLU A 88 -18.91 7.51 -16.69
CA GLU A 88 -18.01 7.08 -17.76
C GLU A 88 -18.64 6.00 -18.65
N GLU A 89 -19.31 5.02 -18.03
CA GLU A 89 -19.99 3.94 -18.74
C GLU A 89 -21.21 4.45 -19.56
N LYS A 90 -22.03 5.33 -18.97
CA LYS A 90 -23.18 5.94 -19.66
C LYS A 90 -22.74 6.74 -20.89
N ASN A 91 -21.66 7.50 -20.78
CA ASN A 91 -21.15 8.32 -21.86
C ASN A 91 -20.49 7.47 -22.95
N SER A 92 -19.82 6.38 -22.58
CA SER A 92 -19.26 5.41 -23.54
C SER A 92 -20.35 4.74 -24.38
N ASN A 93 -21.47 4.34 -23.76
CA ASN A 93 -22.59 3.72 -24.47
C ASN A 93 -23.33 4.68 -25.41
N LYS A 94 -23.54 5.94 -25.01
CA LYS A 94 -24.11 6.98 -25.89
C LYS A 94 -23.27 7.19 -27.15
N ASN A 95 -21.94 7.22 -27.01
CA ASN A 95 -21.03 7.38 -28.14
C ASN A 95 -21.01 6.17 -29.10
N GLN A 96 -21.32 4.97 -28.61
CA GLN A 96 -21.47 3.78 -29.46
C GLN A 96 -22.81 3.76 -30.21
N MET A 97 -23.90 4.16 -29.55
CA MET A 97 -25.23 4.26 -30.19
C MET A 97 -25.28 5.35 -31.28
N GLN A 98 -24.54 6.44 -31.12
CA GLN A 98 -24.43 7.49 -32.15
C GLN A 98 -23.60 7.08 -33.37
N LYS A 99 -22.71 6.08 -33.24
CA LYS A 99 -21.86 5.58 -34.35
C LYS A 99 -22.51 4.48 -35.19
N GLN A 100 -23.59 3.86 -34.73
CA GLN A 100 -24.33 2.82 -35.47
C GLN A 100 -25.57 3.36 -36.21
N GLY A 101 -25.86 4.66 -36.08
CA GLY A 101 -26.96 5.35 -36.76
C GLY A 101 -26.56 6.13 -38.02
N LEU A 102 -25.37 5.86 -38.59
CA LEU A 102 -24.84 6.46 -39.83
C LEU A 102 -24.51 5.35 -40.83
#